data_AF-A0A2T3LA55-F1
#
_entry.id   AF-A0A2T3LA55-F1
#
_cell.length_a   1.000
_cell.length_b   1.000
_cell.length_c   1.000
_cell.angle_alpha   90.00
_cell.angle_beta   90.00
_cell.angle_gamma   90.00
#
_symmetry.space_group_name_H-M   'P 1'
#
loop_
_entity.id
_entity.type
_entity.pdbx_description
1 polymer ?
#
loop_
_entity_poly.entity_id
_entity_poly.type
_entity_poly.pdbx_seq_one_letter_code
_entity_poly.pdbx_strand_id
1 'polypeptide(L)' 'MTIANKLLSPAIEAQAKKEGALNALEAVYVKARYARFKKVNWGGRIFDGIQFGDGSLIAVKPGAFNRLTLVSVEHESMLE' A
#
# COMPACT_ATOMS: atom_id res chain seq x y z
N MET A 1 -15.75 -2.23 -3.69
CA MET A 1 -14.43 -2.06 -4.32
C MET A 1 -13.81 -0.76 -3.82
N THR A 2 -12.76 -0.85 -2.99
CA THR A 2 -12.12 0.31 -2.33
C THR A 2 -11.20 1.10 -3.26
N ILE A 3 -10.83 2.32 -2.86
CA ILE A 3 -9.83 3.16 -3.55
C ILE A 3 -8.50 2.42 -3.63
N ALA A 4 -8.06 1.78 -2.55
CA ALA A 4 -6.84 0.97 -2.54
C ALA A 4 -6.87 -0.14 -3.60
N ASN A 5 -7.97 -0.91 -3.70
CA ASN A 5 -8.09 -1.98 -4.70
C ASN A 5 -8.15 -1.47 -6.14
N LYS A 6 -8.69 -0.27 -6.37
CA LYS A 6 -8.69 0.36 -7.70
C LYS A 6 -7.30 0.86 -8.10
N LEU A 7 -6.56 1.42 -7.14
CA LEU A 7 -5.24 2.01 -7.38
C LEU A 7 -4.14 0.95 -7.44
N LEU A 8 -4.25 -0.14 -6.66
CA LEU A 8 -3.40 -1.31 -6.74
C LEU A 8 -3.74 -2.15 -7.98
N SER A 9 -3.66 -1.52 -9.14
CA SER A 9 -3.88 -2.13 -10.45
C SER A 9 -2.67 -2.97 -10.87
N PRO A 10 -2.82 -3.90 -11.83
CA PRO A 10 -1.70 -4.63 -12.42
C PRO A 10 -0.57 -3.73 -12.92
N ALA A 11 -0.87 -2.48 -13.30
CA ALA A 11 0.13 -1.49 -13.72
C ALA A 11 1.02 -1.03 -12.55
N ILE A 12 0.44 -0.80 -11.36
CA ILE A 12 1.20 -0.43 -10.16
C ILE A 12 1.98 -1.64 -9.64
N GLU A 13 1.45 -2.84 -9.74
CA GLU A 13 2.20 -4.06 -9.42
C GLU A 13 3.40 -4.27 -10.37
N ALA A 14 3.22 -4.03 -11.66
CA ALA A 14 4.29 -4.08 -12.64
C ALA A 14 5.35 -3.00 -12.37
N GLN A 15 4.92 -1.79 -12.02
CA GLN A 15 5.81 -0.71 -11.62
C GLN A 15 6.59 -1.08 -10.35
N ALA A 16 5.94 -1.63 -9.33
CA ALA A 16 6.61 -2.08 -8.10
C ALA A 16 7.66 -3.16 -8.37
N LYS A 17 7.44 -4.05 -9.35
CA LYS A 17 8.43 -5.06 -9.77
C LYS A 17 9.62 -4.46 -10.52
N LYS A 18 9.41 -3.40 -11.31
CA LYS A 18 10.44 -2.77 -12.15
C LYS A 18 11.25 -1.71 -11.41
N GLU A 19 10.58 -0.89 -10.62
CA GLU A 19 11.11 0.34 -10.02
C GLU A 19 11.20 0.25 -8.49
N GLY A 20 10.66 -0.81 -7.88
CA GLY A 20 10.62 -1.00 -6.44
C GLY A 20 9.32 -0.50 -5.79
N ALA A 21 8.94 -1.14 -4.68
CA ALA A 21 7.67 -0.88 -4.01
C ALA A 21 7.55 0.55 -3.46
N LEU A 22 8.65 1.15 -2.99
CA LEU A 22 8.64 2.52 -2.45
C LEU A 22 8.36 3.55 -3.56
N ASN A 23 9.04 3.43 -4.70
CA ASN A 23 8.82 4.31 -5.85
C ASN A 23 7.39 4.17 -6.40
N ALA A 24 6.87 2.95 -6.44
CA ALA A 24 5.47 2.71 -6.81
C ALA A 24 4.49 3.31 -5.79
N LEU A 25 4.76 3.22 -4.48
CA LEU A 25 3.94 3.83 -3.42
C LEU A 25 3.90 5.36 -3.57
N GLU A 26 5.05 5.99 -3.83
CA GLU A 26 5.15 7.43 -4.06
C GLU A 26 4.35 7.85 -5.29
N ALA A 27 4.43 7.08 -6.39
CA ALA A 27 3.65 7.35 -7.60
C ALA A 27 2.12 7.27 -7.34
N VAL A 28 1.67 6.35 -6.48
CA VAL A 28 0.26 6.29 -6.06
C VAL A 28 -0.10 7.51 -5.21
N TYR A 29 0.76 7.89 -4.26
CA TYR A 29 0.54 9.06 -3.40
C TYR A 29 0.39 10.34 -4.22
N VAL A 30 1.28 10.59 -5.18
CA VAL A 30 1.24 11.77 -6.05
C VAL A 30 -0.07 11.85 -6.86
N LYS A 31 -0.61 10.70 -7.27
CA LYS A 31 -1.87 10.63 -8.04
C LYS A 31 -3.11 10.77 -7.15
N ALA A 32 -3.04 10.35 -5.90
CA ALA A 32 -4.17 10.35 -4.98
C ALA A 32 -4.20 11.64 -4.14
N ARG A 33 -4.88 12.68 -4.63
CA ARG A 33 -4.99 14.03 -4.00
C ARG A 33 -5.50 14.09 -2.54
N TYR A 34 -5.87 12.96 -1.94
CA TYR A 34 -6.37 12.86 -0.55
C TYR A 34 -5.79 11.66 0.20
N ALA A 35 -4.67 11.10 -0.27
CA ALA A 35 -3.95 10.06 0.47
C ALA A 35 -3.08 10.69 1.55
N ARG A 36 -2.86 9.97 2.65
CA ARG A 36 -1.92 10.36 3.73
C ARG A 36 -0.96 9.23 4.03
N PHE A 37 0.31 9.56 4.26
CA PHE A 37 1.27 8.59 4.79
C PHE A 37 0.86 8.16 6.21
N LYS A 38 0.92 6.86 6.46
CA LYS A 38 0.54 6.27 7.75
C LYS A 38 1.33 4.98 8.00
N LYS A 39 1.65 4.73 9.27
CA LYS A 39 2.06 3.40 9.75
C LYS A 39 0.84 2.49 9.81
N VAL A 40 0.84 1.43 9.02
CA VAL A 40 -0.25 0.46 8.90
C VAL A 40 0.02 -0.72 9.82
N ASN A 41 -0.88 -0.97 10.77
CA ASN A 41 -0.85 -2.20 11.56
C ASN A 41 -1.57 -3.32 10.81
N TRP A 42 -0.85 -4.40 10.52
CA TRP A 42 -1.39 -5.57 9.83
C TRP A 42 -0.75 -6.85 10.36
N GLY A 43 -1.56 -7.78 10.86
CA GLY A 43 -1.09 -9.05 11.41
C GLY A 43 -0.09 -8.88 12.57
N GLY A 44 -0.26 -7.84 13.40
CA GLY A 44 0.61 -7.56 14.55
C GLY A 44 1.96 -6.95 14.18
N ARG A 45 2.14 -6.55 12.93
CA ARG A 45 3.35 -5.88 12.44
C ARG A 45 3.00 -4.51 11.88
N ILE A 46 3.96 -3.60 11.99
CA ILE A 46 3.82 -2.23 11.52
C ILE A 46 4.59 -2.07 10.21
N PHE A 47 3.90 -1.55 9.19
CA PHE A 47 4.44 -1.31 7.86
C PHE A 47 4.24 0.14 7.45
N ASP A 48 5.06 0.62 6.52
CA ASP A 48 4.82 1.92 5.88
C ASP A 48 3.73 1.80 4.83
N GLY A 49 2.87 2.81 4.74
CA GLY A 49 1.79 2.81 3.76
C GLY A 49 1.11 4.15 3.60
N ILE A 50 0.06 4.13 2.79
CA ILE A 50 -0.81 5.27 2.53
C ILE A 50 -2.26 4.89 2.83
N GLN A 51 -2.99 5.81 3.46
CA GLN A 51 -4.41 5.68 3.71
C GLN A 51 -5.19 6.63 2.79
N PHE A 52 -6.30 6.14 2.24
CA PHE A 52 -7.20 6.90 1.38
C PHE A 52 -8.43 7.42 2.13
N GLY A 53 -9.17 8.33 1.49
CA GLY A 53 -10.35 8.96 2.08
C GLY A 53 -11.51 8.01 2.40
N ASP A 54 -11.56 6.83 1.78
CA ASP A 54 -12.53 5.77 2.11
C ASP A 54 -12.06 4.86 3.27
N GLY A 55 -10.93 5.19 3.89
CA GLY A 55 -10.33 4.42 4.98
C GLY A 55 -9.45 3.25 4.54
N SER A 56 -9.47 2.89 3.25
CA SER A 56 -8.65 1.82 2.70
C SER A 56 -7.17 2.19 2.63
N LEU A 57 -6.31 1.18 2.52
CA LEU A 57 -4.86 1.33 2.71
C LEU A 57 -4.08 0.59 1.61
N ILE A 58 -2.94 1.15 1.22
CA ILE A 58 -1.87 0.40 0.54
C ILE A 58 -0.64 0.41 1.45
N ALA A 59 -0.11 -0.78 1.75
CA ALA A 59 1.06 -0.95 2.60
C ALA A 59 2.23 -1.58 1.83
N VAL A 60 3.45 -1.20 2.20
CA VAL A 60 4.70 -1.79 1.74
C VAL A 60 5.10 -2.89 2.72
N LYS A 61 5.08 -4.14 2.27
CA LYS A 61 5.49 -5.29 3.08
C LYS A 61 6.73 -5.99 2.51
N PRO A 62 7.57 -6.60 3.37
CA PRO A 62 8.56 -7.57 2.93
C PRO A 62 7.89 -8.74 2.20
N GLY A 63 8.38 -9.03 1.00
CA GLY A 63 8.07 -10.24 0.24
C GLY A 63 9.13 -11.32 0.44
N ALA A 64 9.20 -12.28 -0.50
CA ALA A 64 10.28 -13.27 -0.52
C ALA A 64 11.64 -12.59 -0.74
N PHE A 65 12.66 -13.08 -0.01
CA PHE A 65 14.09 -12.73 -0.06
C PHE A 65 14.45 -11.36 -0.70
N ASN A 66 14.75 -10.38 0.16
CA ASN A 66 15.21 -9.03 -0.21
C ASN A 66 14.32 -8.28 -1.22
N ARG A 67 13.00 -8.50 -1.16
CA ARG A 67 12.02 -7.76 -1.97
C ARG A 67 10.98 -7.08 -1.09
N LEU A 68 10.57 -5.89 -1.51
CA LEU A 68 9.39 -5.21 -0.98
C LEU A 68 8.24 -5.37 -1.97
N THR A 69 7.01 -5.44 -1.46
CA THR A 69 5.79 -5.60 -2.25
C THR A 69 4.71 -4.66 -1.74
N LEU A 70 3.77 -4.29 -2.60
CA LEU A 70 2.60 -3.50 -2.23
C LEU A 70 1.40 -4.41 -2.02
N VAL A 71 0.60 -4.14 -1.00
CA VAL A 71 -0.66 -4.84 -0.73
C VAL A 71 -1.75 -3.84 -0.43
N SER A 72 -2.96 -4.11 -0.92
CA SER A 72 -4.15 -3.40 -0.50
C SER A 72 -4.74 -4.04 0.76
N VAL A 73 -5.18 -3.20 1.68
CA VAL A 73 -5.85 -3.60 2.92
C VAL A 73 -7.13 -2.78 3.01
N GLU A 74 -8.28 -3.45 3.16
CA GLU A 74 -9.57 -2.76 3.19
C GLU A 74 -9.73 -1.90 4.44
N HIS A 75 -9.35 -2.41 5.61
CA HIS A 75 -9.30 -1.69 6.87
C HIS A 75 -8.18 -2.24 7.77
N GLU A 76 -7.62 -1.42 8.66
CA GLU A 76 -6.69 -1.92 9.69
C GLU A 76 -7.41 -2.96 10.55
N SER A 77 -6.93 -4.21 10.51
CA SER A 77 -7.32 -5.20 11.50
C SER A 77 -6.53 -4.88 12.76
N MET A 78 -7.15 -4.19 13.72
CA MET A 78 -6.66 -4.26 15.09
C MET A 78 -6.85 -5.71 15.51
N LEU A 79 -5.76 -6.43 15.74
CA LEU A 79 -5.85 -7.67 16.51
C LEU A 79 -6.43 -7.28 17.88
N GLU A 80 -7.60 -7.84 18.21
CA GLU A 80 -8.05 -7.97 19.60
C GLU A 80 -7.03 -8.79 20.40
#